data_AF-A0A837DYC7-F1
#
_entry.id   AF-A0A837DYC7-F1
#
_cell.length_a   1.000
_cell.length_b   1.000
_cell.length_c   1.000
_cell.angle_alpha   90.00
_cell.angle_beta   90.00
_cell.angle_gamma   90.00
#
_symmetry.space_group_name_H-M   'P 1'
#
loop_
_entity.id
_entity.type
_entity.pdbx_description
1 polymer ?
#
loop_
_entity_poly.entity_id
_entity_poly.type
_entity_poly.pdbx_seq_one_letter_code
_entity_poly.pdbx_strand_id
1 'polypeptide(L)'
;MDLKPFKAGIKNGADTVLVAHVVIKSVDPQLPASLSPKIHALLRKKLGFKDVIVTDDLAMGAIRQFAENQRICPEVLAVKAGNDLIMSENVDAGAAAIEQAIKDKQISQKQINRSVLRILKLKEKLGLLK
;
A
#
# COMPACT_ATOMS: atom_id res chain seq x y z
N MET A 1 -5.04 6.11 18.59
CA MET A 1 -5.57 5.46 17.38
C MET A 1 -6.55 4.38 17.80
N ASP A 2 -7.79 4.43 17.32
CA ASP A 2 -8.76 3.35 17.55
C ASP A 2 -8.72 2.34 16.41
N LEU A 3 -8.31 1.10 16.72
CA LEU A 3 -8.23 -0.01 15.76
C LEU A 3 -9.40 -0.99 15.90
N LYS A 4 -10.33 -0.77 16.84
CA LYS A 4 -11.43 -1.71 17.09
C LYS A 4 -12.27 -1.95 15.84
N PRO A 5 -12.67 -0.92 15.05
CA PRO A 5 -13.45 -1.14 13.84
C PRO A 5 -12.68 -1.95 12.79
N PHE A 6 -11.39 -1.66 12.59
CA PHE A 6 -10.55 -2.40 11.64
C PHE A 6 -10.39 -3.86 12.05
N LYS A 7 -10.15 -4.14 13.34
CA LYS A 7 -10.05 -5.52 13.85
C LYS A 7 -11.36 -6.28 13.63
N ALA A 8 -12.51 -5.63 13.85
CA ALA A 8 -13.81 -6.24 13.62
C ALA A 8 -14.06 -6.50 12.12
N GLY A 9 -13.78 -5.54 11.25
CA GLY A 9 -13.92 -5.71 9.79
C GLY A 9 -13.05 -6.84 9.25
N ILE A 10 -11.78 -6.90 9.66
CA ILE A 10 -10.85 -7.98 9.29
C ILE A 10 -11.38 -9.34 9.78
N LYS A 11 -11.86 -9.43 11.03
CA LYS A 11 -12.41 -10.67 11.58
C LYS A 11 -13.67 -11.14 10.81
N ASN A 12 -14.46 -10.21 10.28
CA ASN A 12 -15.66 -10.49 9.51
C ASN A 12 -15.38 -10.72 8.01
N GLY A 13 -14.12 -10.84 7.59
CA GLY A 13 -13.77 -11.23 6.23
C GLY A 13 -13.70 -10.08 5.23
N ALA A 14 -13.36 -8.87 5.67
CA ALA A 14 -13.03 -7.78 4.76
C ALA A 14 -11.91 -8.20 3.80
N ASP A 15 -12.15 -8.06 2.50
CA ASP A 15 -11.20 -8.45 1.45
C ASP A 15 -10.10 -7.41 1.20
N THR A 16 -10.41 -6.16 1.52
CA THR A 16 -9.52 -5.02 1.27
C THR A 16 -9.46 -4.08 2.46
N VAL A 17 -8.32 -3.42 2.63
CA VAL A 17 -8.15 -2.28 3.55
C VAL A 17 -7.53 -1.13 2.78
N LEU A 18 -8.24 0.00 2.73
CA LEU A 18 -7.70 1.25 2.21
C LEU A 18 -6.93 1.99 3.30
N VAL A 19 -5.75 2.51 2.95
CA VAL A 19 -4.90 3.28 3.86
C VAL A 19 -4.84 4.73 3.43
N ALA A 20 -5.40 5.61 4.26
CA ALA A 20 -5.48 7.05 4.03
C ALA A 20 -4.13 7.78 4.16
N HIS A 21 -4.08 9.02 3.68
CA HIS A 21 -2.93 9.92 3.72
C HIS A 21 -2.82 10.73 5.02
N VAL A 22 -2.89 10.05 6.17
CA VAL A 22 -2.85 10.69 7.49
C VAL A 22 -1.56 10.35 8.23
N VAL A 23 -0.92 11.33 8.85
CA VAL A 23 0.24 11.10 9.73
C VAL A 23 -0.24 10.66 11.11
N ILE A 24 0.00 9.39 11.44
CA ILE A 24 -0.32 8.83 12.75
C ILE A 24 0.93 8.91 13.62
N LYS A 25 1.15 10.07 14.26
CA LYS A 25 2.38 10.38 15.01
C LYS A 25 2.78 9.33 16.04
N SER A 26 1.82 8.63 16.64
CA SER A 26 2.07 7.57 17.61
C SER A 26 2.66 6.28 17.02
N VAL A 27 2.69 6.14 15.69
CA VAL A 27 3.26 4.98 14.98
C VAL A 27 4.38 5.42 14.05
N ASP A 28 4.11 6.42 13.22
CA ASP A 28 5.08 7.01 12.31
C ASP A 28 4.88 8.53 12.25
N PRO A 29 5.79 9.32 12.84
CA PRO A 29 5.69 10.77 12.82
C PRO A 29 6.17 11.39 11.50
N GLN A 30 6.82 10.63 10.62
CA GLN A 30 7.45 11.15 9.41
C GLN A 30 6.64 10.87 8.15
N LEU A 31 6.08 9.67 8.05
CA LEU A 31 5.40 9.21 6.83
C LEU A 31 3.87 9.22 7.01
N PRO A 32 3.13 9.69 5.99
CA PRO A 32 1.70 9.41 5.88
C PRO A 32 1.44 7.90 5.93
N ALA A 33 0.29 7.50 6.48
CA ALA A 33 0.00 6.10 6.74
C ALA A 33 0.09 5.20 5.49
N SER A 34 -0.41 5.67 4.34
CA SER A 34 -0.33 4.96 3.06
C SER A 34 1.10 4.71 2.58
N LEU A 35 2.07 5.50 3.02
CA LEU A 35 3.48 5.40 2.64
C LEU A 35 4.38 4.87 3.77
N SER A 36 3.80 4.53 4.92
CA SER A 36 4.55 4.08 6.10
C SER A 36 4.67 2.55 6.18
N PRO A 37 5.89 1.98 6.14
CA PRO A 37 6.09 0.56 6.41
C PRO A 37 5.64 0.13 7.81
N LYS A 38 5.66 1.05 8.79
CA LYS A 38 5.25 0.77 10.18
C LYS A 38 3.74 0.54 10.28
N ILE A 39 2.94 1.33 9.56
CA ILE A 39 1.49 1.14 9.49
C ILE A 39 1.14 -0.17 8.79
N HIS A 40 1.80 -0.48 7.68
CA HIS A 40 1.60 -1.75 6.98
C HIS A 40 2.03 -2.96 7.82
N ALA A 41 3.14 -2.86 8.55
CA ALA A 41 3.56 -3.88 9.51
C ALA A 41 2.52 -4.06 10.62
N LEU A 42 1.88 -2.98 11.09
CA LEU A 42 0.78 -3.07 12.05
C LEU A 42 -0.41 -3.84 11.47
N LEU A 43 -0.84 -3.54 10.24
CA LEU A 43 -1.94 -4.27 9.58
C LEU A 43 -1.59 -5.75 9.41
N ARG A 44 -0.40 -6.07 8.89
CA ARG A 44 0.03 -7.45 8.60
C ARG A 44 0.34 -8.26 9.85
N LYS A 45 1.10 -7.70 10.81
CA LYS A 45 1.64 -8.44 11.96
C LYS A 45 0.75 -8.34 13.19
N LYS A 46 0.21 -7.16 13.49
CA LYS A 46 -0.58 -6.93 14.72
C LYS A 46 -2.06 -7.24 14.51
N LEU A 47 -2.63 -6.86 13.38
CA LEU A 47 -4.03 -7.16 13.05
C LEU A 47 -4.19 -8.45 12.26
N GLY A 48 -3.10 -9.02 11.74
CA GLY A 48 -3.13 -10.29 11.02
C GLY A 48 -3.84 -10.21 9.67
N PHE A 49 -3.96 -9.03 9.07
CA PHE A 49 -4.62 -8.85 7.78
C PHE A 49 -3.80 -9.50 6.67
N LYS A 50 -4.39 -10.39 5.88
CA LYS A 50 -3.68 -11.20 4.88
C LYS A 50 -4.00 -10.82 3.43
N ASP A 51 -5.10 -10.12 3.22
CA ASP A 51 -5.65 -9.80 1.90
C ASP A 51 -5.16 -8.43 1.40
N VAL A 52 -5.88 -7.77 0.50
CA VAL A 52 -5.33 -6.67 -0.30
C VAL A 52 -5.31 -5.36 0.48
N ILE A 53 -4.13 -4.74 0.60
CA ILE A 53 -3.99 -3.36 1.09
C ILE A 53 -3.90 -2.43 -0.11
N VAL A 54 -4.70 -1.36 -0.10
CA VAL A 54 -4.75 -0.36 -1.18
C VAL A 54 -4.47 1.03 -0.63
N THR A 55 -3.77 1.85 -1.41
CA THR A 55 -3.62 3.27 -1.07
C THR A 55 -4.93 4.02 -1.25
N ASP A 56 -5.08 5.14 -0.55
CA ASP A 56 -5.91 6.24 -1.05
C ASP A 56 -5.25 6.87 -2.31
N ASP A 57 -5.93 7.80 -2.96
CA ASP A 57 -5.48 8.40 -4.22
C ASP A 57 -4.16 9.20 -4.07
N LEU A 58 -3.09 8.70 -4.69
CA LEU A 58 -1.77 9.35 -4.65
C LEU A 58 -1.73 10.70 -5.39
N ALA A 59 -2.73 11.03 -6.21
CA ALA A 59 -2.85 12.35 -6.83
C ALA A 59 -3.31 13.45 -5.86
N MET A 60 -3.79 13.09 -4.66
CA MET A 60 -4.15 14.06 -3.63
C MET A 60 -2.97 14.99 -3.32
N GLY A 61 -3.24 16.30 -3.36
CA GLY A 61 -2.20 17.35 -3.34
C GLY A 61 -1.19 17.24 -2.20
N ALA A 62 -1.62 16.80 -1.00
CA ALA A 62 -0.73 16.63 0.14
C ALA A 62 0.34 15.53 -0.07
N ILE A 63 0.00 14.43 -0.75
CA ILE A 63 0.97 13.37 -1.07
C ILE A 63 1.88 13.77 -2.21
N ARG A 64 1.31 14.39 -3.24
CA ARG A 64 2.10 14.92 -4.36
C ARG A 64 3.16 15.90 -3.88
N GLN A 65 2.77 16.88 -3.06
CA GLN A 65 3.70 17.85 -2.48
C GLN A 65 4.73 17.19 -1.56
N PHE A 66 4.32 16.23 -0.73
CA PHE A 66 5.24 15.46 0.11
C PHE A 66 6.30 14.75 -0.73
N ALA A 67 5.89 14.08 -1.80
CA ALA A 67 6.76 13.32 -2.70
C ALA A 67 7.71 14.24 -3.48
N GLU A 68 7.21 15.36 -4.01
CA GLU A 68 7.99 16.39 -4.69
C GLU A 68 9.07 16.99 -3.78
N ASN A 69 8.71 17.35 -2.54
CA ASN A 69 9.66 17.88 -1.55
C ASN A 69 10.77 16.88 -1.20
N GLN A 70 10.44 15.58 -1.17
CA GLN A 70 11.40 14.51 -0.90
C GLN A 70 12.17 14.08 -2.14
N ARG A 71 11.76 14.51 -3.35
CA ARG A 71 12.26 14.04 -4.66
C ARG A 71 12.16 12.53 -4.82
N ILE A 72 11.03 11.96 -4.41
CA ILE A 72 10.77 10.52 -4.49
C ILE A 72 9.46 10.26 -5.23
N CYS A 73 9.40 9.18 -6.02
CA CYS A 73 8.16 8.71 -6.62
C CYS A 73 7.23 8.09 -5.55
N PRO A 74 5.99 8.61 -5.38
CA PRO A 74 5.08 8.14 -4.33
C PRO A 74 4.63 6.68 -4.55
N GLU A 75 4.53 6.23 -5.80
CA GLU A 75 4.20 4.85 -6.15
C GLU A 75 5.28 3.87 -5.65
N VAL A 76 6.56 4.21 -5.82
CA VAL A 76 7.68 3.42 -5.31
C VAL A 76 7.63 3.34 -3.78
N LEU A 77 7.33 4.46 -3.09
CA LEU A 77 7.15 4.46 -1.64
C LEU A 77 5.96 3.61 -1.20
N ALA A 78 4.83 3.65 -1.91
CA ALA A 78 3.65 2.86 -1.61
C ALA A 78 3.94 1.35 -1.69
N VAL A 79 4.68 0.89 -2.72
CA VAL A 79 5.11 -0.52 -2.82
C VAL A 79 6.07 -0.88 -1.68
N LYS A 80 7.03 -0.02 -1.35
CA LYS A 80 8.00 -0.24 -0.26
C LYS A 80 7.31 -0.28 1.11
N ALA A 81 6.26 0.53 1.30
CA ALA A 81 5.42 0.50 2.50
C ALA A 81 4.71 -0.84 2.65
N GLY A 82 4.25 -1.43 1.54
CA GLY A 82 3.61 -2.74 1.51
C GLY A 82 2.17 -2.73 1.01
N ASN A 83 1.78 -1.70 0.26
CA ASN A 83 0.53 -1.72 -0.49
C ASN A 83 0.61 -2.80 -1.57
N ASP A 84 -0.53 -3.45 -1.81
CA ASP A 84 -0.67 -4.40 -2.91
C ASP A 84 -1.25 -3.71 -4.16
N LEU A 85 -2.21 -2.81 -3.97
CA LEU A 85 -2.79 -1.97 -5.02
C LEU A 85 -2.49 -0.50 -4.78
N ILE A 86 -2.27 0.25 -5.85
CA ILE A 86 -1.96 1.67 -5.82
C ILE A 86 -3.00 2.40 -6.66
N MET A 87 -3.62 3.42 -6.08
CA MET A 87 -4.49 4.35 -6.78
C MET A 87 -3.64 5.54 -7.24
N SER A 88 -3.45 5.68 -8.55
CA SER A 88 -2.60 6.72 -9.15
C SER A 88 -3.17 7.17 -10.49
N GLU A 89 -3.06 8.46 -10.77
CA GLU A 89 -3.35 9.07 -12.08
C GLU A 89 -2.20 8.87 -13.09
N ASN A 90 -0.98 8.59 -12.62
CA ASN A 90 0.23 8.49 -13.45
C ASN A 90 0.69 7.03 -13.60
N VAL A 91 -0.22 6.14 -14.02
CA VAL A 91 0.01 4.68 -14.02
C VAL A 91 1.28 4.27 -14.76
N ASP A 92 1.51 4.78 -15.98
CA ASP A 92 2.66 4.38 -16.80
C ASP A 92 3.99 4.83 -16.19
N ALA A 93 4.06 6.10 -15.75
CA ALA A 93 5.26 6.65 -15.12
C ALA A 93 5.56 5.97 -13.77
N GLY A 94 4.52 5.71 -12.97
CA GLY A 94 4.62 4.99 -11.71
C GLY A 94 5.10 3.55 -11.90
N ALA A 95 4.55 2.84 -12.91
CA ALA A 95 4.98 1.49 -13.26
C ALA A 95 6.45 1.46 -13.68
N ALA A 96 6.88 2.36 -14.58
CA ALA A 96 8.27 2.48 -15.00
C ALA A 96 9.22 2.76 -13.82
N ALA A 97 8.81 3.63 -12.88
CA ALA A 97 9.58 3.92 -11.67
C ALA A 97 9.70 2.70 -10.74
N ILE A 98 8.63 1.93 -10.57
CA ILE A 98 8.65 0.67 -9.80
C ILE A 98 9.56 -0.36 -10.47
N GLU A 99 9.49 -0.52 -11.79
CA GLU A 99 10.39 -1.41 -12.55
C GLU A 99 11.86 -1.01 -12.35
N GLN A 100 12.16 0.28 -12.42
CA GLN A 100 13.52 0.77 -12.17
C GLN A 100 13.95 0.49 -10.73
N ALA A 101 13.09 0.71 -9.74
CA ALA A 101 13.38 0.41 -8.34
C ALA A 101 13.61 -1.11 -8.10
N ILE A 102 13.01 -1.98 -8.90
CA ILE A 102 13.29 -3.44 -8.87
C ILE A 102 14.67 -3.73 -9.47
N LYS A 103 15.00 -3.14 -10.63
CA LYS A 103 16.33 -3.27 -11.27
C LYS A 103 17.45 -2.80 -10.33
N ASP A 104 17.20 -1.70 -9.63
CA ASP A 104 18.11 -1.11 -8.64
C ASP A 104 18.14 -1.86 -7.30
N LYS A 105 17.40 -2.98 -7.18
CA LYS A 105 17.29 -3.82 -5.98
C LYS A 105 16.72 -3.10 -4.75
N GLN A 106 16.06 -1.95 -4.94
CA GLN A 106 15.35 -1.23 -3.87
C GLN A 106 14.03 -1.91 -3.50
N ILE A 107 13.43 -2.62 -4.45
CA ILE A 107 12.26 -3.48 -4.25
C ILE A 107 12.61 -4.88 -4.72
N SER A 108 12.37 -5.88 -3.87
CA SER A 108 12.58 -7.28 -4.27
C SER A 108 11.44 -7.78 -5.17
N GLN A 109 11.75 -8.57 -6.20
CA GLN A 109 10.72 -9.29 -6.98
C GLN A 109 9.80 -10.13 -6.09
N LYS A 110 10.35 -10.69 -5.00
CA LYS A 110 9.58 -11.46 -4.01
C LYS A 110 8.50 -10.60 -3.32
N GLN A 111 8.72 -9.30 -3.13
CA GLN A 111 7.70 -8.38 -2.63
C GLN A 111 6.54 -8.26 -3.63
N ILE A 112 6.86 -7.95 -4.89
CA ILE A 112 5.88 -7.80 -5.96
C ILE A 112 5.04 -9.07 -6.12
N ASN A 113 5.68 -10.24 -6.17
CA ASN A 113 4.98 -11.52 -6.33
C ASN A 113 4.01 -11.80 -5.17
N ARG A 114 4.33 -11.37 -3.93
CA ARG A 114 3.39 -11.48 -2.80
C ARG A 114 2.17 -10.60 -2.99
N SER A 115 2.34 -9.36 -3.46
CA SER A 115 1.22 -8.46 -3.74
C SER A 115 0.34 -9.01 -4.87
N VAL A 116 0.96 -9.43 -5.98
CA VAL A 116 0.25 -10.02 -7.13
C VAL A 116 -0.54 -11.26 -6.72
N LEU A 117 0.03 -12.15 -5.90
CA LEU A 117 -0.69 -13.33 -5.42
C LEU A 117 -1.97 -12.97 -4.64
N ARG A 118 -1.94 -11.92 -3.80
CA ARG A 118 -3.15 -11.47 -3.09
C ARG A 118 -4.20 -10.92 -4.04
N ILE A 119 -3.77 -10.15 -5.05
CA ILE A 119 -4.65 -9.60 -6.08
C ILE A 119 -5.29 -10.72 -6.90
N LEU A 120 -4.52 -11.75 -7.28
CA LEU A 120 -5.04 -12.89 -8.02
C LEU A 120 -6.05 -13.69 -7.19
N LYS A 121 -5.78 -13.93 -5.91
CA LYS A 121 -6.74 -14.56 -4.99
C LYS A 121 -8.03 -13.76 -4.84
N LEU A 122 -7.93 -12.43 -4.78
CA LEU A 122 -9.11 -11.55 -4.77
C LEU A 122 -9.90 -11.68 -6.07
N LYS A 123 -9.23 -11.65 -7.23
CA LYS A 123 -9.87 -11.84 -8.54
C LYS A 123 -10.54 -13.21 -8.67
N GLU A 124 -9.89 -14.27 -8.18
CA GLU A 124 -10.45 -15.63 -8.12
C GLU A 124 -11.72 -15.67 -7.27
N LYS A 125 -11.66 -15.11 -6.05
CA LYS A 125 -12.82 -15.01 -5.15
C LYS A 125 -14.01 -14.29 -5.79
N LEU A 126 -13.74 -13.29 -6.62
CA LEU A 126 -14.76 -12.51 -7.34
C LEU A 126 -15.21 -13.16 -8.67
N GLY A 127 -14.65 -14.31 -9.07
CA GLY A 127 -14.97 -14.97 -10.34
C GLY A 127 -14.45 -14.24 -11.58
N LEU A 128 -13.40 -13.43 -11.43
CA LEU A 128 -12.80 -12.63 -12.51
C LEU A 128 -11.64 -13.33 -13.23
N LEU A 129 -11.14 -14.44 -12.68
CA LEU A 129 -10.18 -15.31 -13.37
C LEU A 129 -10.97 -16.40 -14.11
N LYS A 130 -10.76 -16.48 -15.41
CA LYS A 130 -11.29 -17.53 -16.29
C LYS A 130 -10.14 -18.39 -16.80
#